data_AF-A0A3D4DUX6-F1
#
_entry.id   AF-A0A3D4DUX6-F1
#
_cell.length_a   1.000
_cell.length_b   1.000
_cell.length_c   1.000
_cell.angle_alpha   90.00
_cell.angle_beta   90.00
_cell.angle_gamma   90.00
#
_symmetry.space_group_name_H-M   'P 1'
#
loop_
_entity.id
_entity.type
_entity.pdbx_description
1 polymer ?
#
loop_
_entity_poly.entity_id
_entity_poly.type
_entity_poly.pdbx_seq_one_letter_code
_entity_poly.pdbx_strand_id
1 'polypeptide(L)'
;MGYSAVAVWMGLAIYGENGINKHTTAYMKGLVVSLGQDTEDDVSDANLSPIVRMLKESLAESAAQEGDTEAKGDERTALIKNLRDNFEIDQGKLPAGEREDWTGSVMQVFKWHYAKSLARWFNEPARNDPLVATMSTAASVLFWVVLALMAVGLFAALRATSIFYWLLVIGPIAVPVGFIAEYAAWLWWYGHSLNRMGAFTLKPFMPTVFGDGKVAQFTTHSYPDIGFGLMVGAALLLALAALIRRKQLHEAGAAAAGM
;
A
#
# COMPACT_ATOMS: atom_id res chain seq x y z
N MET A 1 -1.62 22.77 12.03
CA MET A 1 -0.25 22.58 11.47
C MET A 1 -0.08 21.20 10.84
N GLY A 2 -0.39 20.09 11.52
CA GLY A 2 -0.14 18.72 10.99
C GLY A 2 -0.84 18.36 9.68
N TYR A 3 -2.18 18.42 9.61
CA TYR A 3 -2.92 17.99 8.41
C TYR A 3 -2.65 18.84 7.17
N SER A 4 -2.43 20.14 7.32
CA SER A 4 -2.10 21.02 6.20
C SER A 4 -0.75 20.65 5.56
N ALA A 5 0.28 20.39 6.38
CA ALA A 5 1.58 19.97 5.88
C ALA A 5 1.52 18.62 5.17
N VAL A 6 0.77 17.66 5.73
CA VAL A 6 0.55 16.34 5.12
C VAL A 6 -0.20 16.48 3.79
N ALA A 7 -1.27 17.28 3.73
CA ALA A 7 -2.04 17.49 2.51
C ALA A 7 -1.18 18.10 1.38
N VAL A 8 -0.34 19.09 1.70
CA VAL A 8 0.59 19.69 0.74
C VAL A 8 1.62 18.67 0.27
N TRP A 9 2.22 17.91 1.20
CA TRP A 9 3.18 16.85 0.84
C TRP A 9 2.54 15.79 -0.05
N MET A 10 1.32 15.33 0.25
CA MET A 10 0.59 14.36 -0.57
C MET A 10 0.32 14.90 -1.97
N GLY A 11 -0.13 16.16 -2.08
CA GLY A 11 -0.36 16.80 -3.38
C GLY A 11 0.92 16.86 -4.23
N LEU A 12 2.03 17.28 -3.61
CA LEU A 12 3.34 17.34 -4.28
C LEU A 12 3.90 15.96 -4.63
N ALA A 13 3.60 14.91 -3.85
CA ALA A 13 4.03 13.55 -4.15
C ALA A 13 3.21 12.95 -5.32
N ILE A 14 1.89 13.09 -5.28
CA ILE A 14 1.00 12.44 -6.25
C ILE A 14 1.00 13.14 -7.60
N TYR A 15 0.95 14.47 -7.61
CA TYR A 15 0.77 15.26 -8.83
C TYR A 15 1.94 16.21 -9.13
N GLY A 16 2.86 16.40 -8.18
CA GLY A 16 4.01 17.29 -8.37
C GLY A 16 5.13 16.63 -9.19
N GLU A 17 5.95 17.48 -9.82
CA GLU A 17 7.16 17.06 -10.49
C GLU A 17 8.12 16.35 -9.53
N ASN A 18 8.72 15.26 -10.01
CA ASN A 18 9.60 14.39 -9.25
C ASN A 18 8.95 13.90 -7.94
N GLY A 19 7.63 13.74 -7.90
CA GLY A 19 6.89 13.25 -6.74
C GLY A 19 7.42 11.92 -6.20
N ILE A 20 7.96 11.04 -7.06
CA ILE A 20 8.59 9.78 -6.67
C ILE A 20 9.81 9.97 -5.73
N ASN A 21 10.46 11.15 -5.76
CA ASN A 21 11.51 11.53 -4.81
C ASN A 21 11.01 11.71 -3.37
N LYS A 22 9.70 11.65 -3.13
CA LYS A 22 9.11 11.72 -1.79
C LYS A 22 8.82 10.35 -1.18
N HIS A 23 9.01 9.27 -1.93
CA HIS A 23 8.83 7.89 -1.43
C HIS A 23 10.11 7.28 -0.88
N THR A 24 10.02 6.08 -0.31
CA THR A 24 11.17 5.34 0.23
C THR A 24 11.94 4.61 -0.88
N THR A 25 13.23 4.35 -0.66
CA THR A 25 14.04 3.53 -1.59
C THR A 25 13.44 2.13 -1.75
N ALA A 26 12.97 1.51 -0.67
CA ALA A 26 12.34 0.19 -0.70
C ALA A 26 11.08 0.15 -1.60
N TYR A 27 10.28 1.22 -1.60
CA TYR A 27 9.13 1.32 -2.50
C TYR A 27 9.58 1.33 -3.98
N MET A 28 10.63 2.09 -4.29
CA MET A 28 11.15 2.17 -5.66
C MET A 28 11.84 0.87 -6.09
N LYS A 29 12.59 0.22 -5.21
CA LYS A 29 13.11 -1.13 -5.45
C LYS A 29 11.97 -2.08 -5.79
N GLY A 30 10.90 -2.10 -4.99
CA GLY A 30 9.71 -2.91 -5.28
C GLY A 30 9.07 -2.63 -6.65
N LEU A 31 9.02 -1.36 -7.09
CA LEU A 31 8.51 -1.01 -8.42
C LEU A 31 9.40 -1.57 -9.55
N VAL A 32 10.73 -1.44 -9.43
CA VAL A 32 11.68 -1.98 -10.42
C VAL A 32 11.63 -3.51 -10.45
N VAL A 33 11.70 -4.15 -9.28
CA VAL A 33 11.66 -5.61 -9.12
C VAL A 33 10.39 -6.21 -9.70
N SER A 34 9.23 -5.60 -9.43
CA SER A 34 7.94 -6.11 -9.93
C SER A 34 7.81 -6.08 -11.46
N LEU A 35 8.56 -5.20 -12.15
CA LEU A 35 8.66 -5.22 -13.60
C LEU A 35 9.54 -6.36 -14.14
N GLY A 36 10.15 -7.16 -13.26
CA GLY A 36 11.12 -8.19 -13.63
C GLY A 36 12.44 -7.58 -14.12
N GLN A 37 12.79 -6.41 -13.58
CA GLN A 37 13.96 -5.63 -13.97
C GLN A 37 15.04 -5.65 -12.90
N ASP A 38 14.95 -6.61 -11.96
CA ASP A 38 16.02 -6.85 -11.02
C ASP A 38 17.17 -7.55 -11.75
N THR A 39 18.37 -7.02 -11.62
CA THR A 39 19.60 -7.63 -12.15
C THR A 39 20.10 -8.78 -11.25
N GLU A 40 19.47 -8.96 -10.08
CA GLU A 40 19.81 -9.95 -9.05
C GLU A 40 18.91 -11.18 -9.09
N ASP A 41 18.60 -11.72 -10.28
CA ASP A 41 18.05 -13.07 -10.36
C ASP A 41 19.14 -14.06 -9.90
N ASP A 42 19.14 -14.41 -8.61
CA ASP A 42 19.97 -15.45 -8.02
C ASP A 42 19.44 -16.83 -8.45
N VAL A 43 19.48 -17.08 -9.76
CA VAL A 43 19.19 -18.40 -10.34
C VAL A 43 20.37 -19.28 -9.98
N SER A 44 20.11 -20.39 -9.29
CA SER A 44 21.16 -21.36 -8.97
C SER A 44 21.83 -21.86 -10.25
N ASP A 45 23.15 -21.72 -10.31
CA ASP A 45 23.97 -22.02 -11.50
C ASP A 45 23.92 -23.50 -11.92
N ALA A 46 23.32 -24.37 -11.10
CA ALA A 46 23.26 -25.81 -11.28
C ALA A 46 22.45 -26.24 -12.53
N ASN A 47 21.53 -25.41 -13.03
CA ASN A 47 20.63 -25.76 -14.15
C ASN A 47 20.69 -24.81 -15.35
N LEU A 48 21.67 -23.89 -15.39
CA LEU A 48 21.77 -22.91 -16.47
C LEU A 48 22.52 -23.48 -17.69
N SER A 49 22.03 -23.18 -18.89
CA SER A 49 22.74 -23.53 -20.12
C SER A 49 24.07 -22.74 -20.20
N PRO A 50 25.10 -23.25 -20.90
CA PRO A 50 26.41 -22.61 -20.96
C PRO A 50 26.38 -21.15 -21.44
N ILE A 51 25.47 -20.82 -22.36
CA ILE A 51 25.28 -19.46 -22.90
C ILE A 51 24.75 -18.52 -21.81
N VAL A 52 23.81 -18.99 -20.98
CA VAL A 52 23.21 -18.16 -19.93
C VAL A 52 24.21 -17.91 -18.79
N ARG A 53 25.09 -18.88 -18.51
CA ARG A 53 26.19 -18.69 -17.53
C ARG A 53 27.20 -17.65 -18.01
N MET A 54 27.62 -17.73 -19.26
CA MET A 54 28.52 -16.74 -19.86
C MET A 54 27.90 -15.33 -19.87
N LEU A 55 26.59 -15.22 -20.14
CA LEU A 55 25.86 -13.97 -20.04
C LEU A 55 25.83 -13.44 -18.60
N LYS A 56 25.50 -14.30 -17.61
CA LYS A 56 25.48 -13.94 -16.18
C LYS A 56 26.85 -13.48 -15.70
N GLU A 57 27.91 -14.20 -16.09
CA GLU A 57 29.30 -13.83 -15.78
C GLU A 57 29.69 -12.49 -16.44
N SER A 58 29.34 -12.27 -17.71
CA SER A 58 29.62 -11.00 -18.39
C SER A 58 28.87 -9.81 -17.77
N LEU A 59 27.65 -10.04 -17.27
CA LEU A 59 26.86 -9.04 -16.57
C LEU A 59 27.42 -8.76 -15.18
N ALA A 60 27.85 -9.79 -14.45
CA ALA A 60 28.51 -9.65 -13.16
C ALA A 60 29.87 -8.95 -13.27
N GLU A 61 30.63 -9.23 -14.32
CA GLU A 61 31.90 -8.55 -14.62
C GLU A 61 31.66 -7.08 -14.98
N SER A 62 30.60 -6.79 -15.74
CA SER A 62 30.17 -5.42 -16.04
C SER A 62 29.73 -4.67 -14.78
N ALA A 63 28.96 -5.33 -13.89
CA ALA A 63 28.54 -4.75 -12.61
C ALA A 63 29.74 -4.51 -11.66
N ALA A 64 30.73 -5.41 -11.65
CA ALA A 64 31.95 -5.25 -10.87
C ALA A 64 32.88 -4.12 -11.41
N GLN A 65 32.79 -3.80 -12.70
CA GLN A 65 33.49 -2.67 -13.30
C GLN A 65 32.86 -1.31 -12.98
N GLU A 66 31.59 -1.26 -12.56
CA GLU A 66 30.88 -0.01 -12.26
C GLU A 66 31.07 0.51 -10.82
N GLY A 67 31.79 -0.19 -9.96
CA GLY A 67 32.31 0.35 -8.70
C GLY A 67 31.33 0.32 -7.52
N ASP A 68 31.71 -0.49 -6.53
CA ASP A 68 31.03 -0.62 -5.23
C ASP A 68 31.32 0.63 -4.36
N THR A 69 30.43 1.62 -4.40
CA THR A 69 30.39 2.72 -3.41
C THR A 69 28.95 3.22 -3.25
N GLU A 70 28.05 2.36 -2.77
CA GLU A 70 26.66 2.77 -2.55
C GLU A 70 26.50 3.68 -1.32
N ALA A 71 26.58 4.98 -1.55
CA ALA A 71 25.84 5.93 -0.72
C ALA A 71 24.35 5.75 -1.03
N LYS A 72 23.47 5.70 -0.01
CA LYS A 72 22.00 5.59 -0.17
C LYS A 72 21.34 6.59 -1.14
N GLY A 73 22.04 7.69 -1.47
CA GLY A 73 21.60 8.64 -2.48
C GLY A 73 21.79 8.16 -3.92
N ASP A 74 22.74 7.27 -4.16
CA ASP A 74 23.08 6.72 -5.47
C ASP A 74 22.10 5.62 -5.89
N GLU A 75 21.89 4.61 -5.06
CA GLU A 75 20.90 3.52 -5.29
C GLU A 75 19.51 4.09 -5.64
N ARG A 76 19.04 5.07 -4.86
CA ARG A 76 17.76 5.73 -5.08
C ARG A 76 17.69 6.40 -6.46
N THR A 77 18.76 7.10 -6.84
CA THR A 77 18.83 7.83 -8.11
C THR A 77 18.90 6.86 -9.28
N ALA A 78 19.66 5.76 -9.14
CA ALA A 78 19.74 4.67 -10.10
C ALA A 78 18.37 4.01 -10.33
N LEU A 79 17.62 3.71 -9.27
CA LEU A 79 16.26 3.15 -9.37
C LEU A 79 15.31 4.09 -10.12
N ILE A 80 15.36 5.39 -9.85
CA ILE A 80 14.52 6.38 -10.54
C ILE A 80 14.91 6.50 -12.01
N LYS A 81 16.22 6.51 -12.29
CA LYS A 81 16.73 6.53 -13.65
C LYS A 81 16.24 5.31 -14.43
N ASN A 82 16.32 4.12 -13.83
CA ASN A 82 15.79 2.89 -14.43
C ASN A 82 14.29 3.02 -14.77
N LEU A 83 13.46 3.51 -13.85
CA LEU A 83 12.03 3.74 -14.10
C LEU A 83 11.79 4.74 -15.23
N ARG A 84 12.55 5.84 -15.25
CA ARG A 84 12.48 6.88 -16.29
C ARG A 84 12.85 6.33 -17.67
N ASP A 85 14.03 5.71 -17.78
CA ASP A 85 14.54 5.20 -19.05
C ASP A 85 13.54 4.20 -19.66
N ASN A 86 12.96 3.34 -18.83
CA ASN A 86 11.92 2.40 -19.25
C ASN A 86 10.61 3.06 -19.67
N PHE A 87 10.19 4.10 -18.95
CA PHE A 87 9.03 4.89 -19.33
C PHE A 87 9.26 5.55 -20.70
N GLU A 88 10.41 6.18 -20.92
CA GLU A 88 10.77 6.85 -22.17
C GLU A 88 10.85 5.87 -23.34
N ILE A 89 11.39 4.67 -23.12
CA ILE A 89 11.37 3.59 -24.12
C ILE A 89 9.94 3.23 -24.52
N ASP A 90 9.02 3.12 -23.56
CA ASP A 90 7.62 2.80 -23.84
C ASP A 90 6.89 3.95 -24.53
N GLN A 91 7.15 5.20 -24.13
CA GLN A 91 6.63 6.39 -24.81
C GLN A 91 7.15 6.49 -26.26
N GLY A 92 8.39 6.09 -26.53
CA GLY A 92 8.97 6.05 -27.87
C GLY A 92 8.22 5.12 -28.84
N LYS A 93 7.51 4.10 -28.31
CA LYS A 93 6.70 3.16 -29.11
C LYS A 93 5.34 3.75 -29.52
N LEU A 94 4.88 4.80 -28.84
CA LEU A 94 3.57 5.42 -29.11
C LEU A 94 3.65 6.43 -30.27
N PRO A 95 2.52 6.68 -30.97
CA PRO A 95 2.41 7.78 -31.92
C PRO A 95 2.70 9.13 -31.25
N ALA A 96 3.28 10.08 -31.99
CA ALA A 96 3.73 11.35 -31.42
C ALA A 96 2.64 12.14 -30.65
N GLY A 97 1.37 12.00 -31.02
CA GLY A 97 0.25 12.67 -30.35
C GLY A 97 -0.20 12.03 -29.03
N GLU A 98 0.29 10.82 -28.72
CA GLU A 98 -0.07 10.06 -27.51
C GLU A 98 1.07 9.98 -26.49
N ARG A 99 2.23 10.55 -26.82
CA ARG A 99 3.41 10.53 -25.94
C ARG A 99 3.23 11.48 -24.76
N GLU A 100 3.61 11.00 -23.58
CA GLU A 100 3.69 11.78 -22.35
C GLU A 100 5.17 11.99 -21.97
N ASP A 101 5.54 13.22 -21.56
CA ASP A 101 6.87 13.49 -21.02
C ASP A 101 7.01 13.00 -19.58
N TRP A 102 8.23 12.63 -19.18
CA TRP A 102 8.50 12.21 -17.80
C TRP A 102 8.34 13.38 -16.81
N THR A 103 7.33 13.30 -15.95
CA THR A 103 7.12 14.20 -14.81
C THR A 103 7.72 13.64 -13.52
N GLY A 104 7.82 12.32 -13.41
CA GLY A 104 8.21 11.62 -12.18
C GLY A 104 7.22 11.77 -11.03
N SER A 105 6.00 12.23 -11.31
CA SER A 105 4.91 12.21 -10.33
C SER A 105 4.50 10.77 -9.99
N VAL A 106 4.07 10.52 -8.75
CA VAL A 106 3.67 9.17 -8.34
C VAL A 106 2.47 8.68 -9.16
N MET A 107 1.54 9.57 -9.53
CA MET A 107 0.40 9.20 -10.36
C MET A 107 0.82 8.74 -11.76
N GLN A 108 1.79 9.42 -12.39
CA GLN A 108 2.30 9.00 -13.70
C GLN A 108 2.97 7.64 -13.62
N VAL A 109 3.88 7.47 -12.64
CA VAL A 109 4.58 6.19 -12.44
C VAL A 109 3.58 5.08 -12.15
N PHE A 110 2.58 5.33 -11.32
CA PHE A 110 1.52 4.36 -11.01
C PHE A 110 0.72 3.95 -12.24
N LYS A 111 0.21 4.91 -13.02
CA LYS A 111 -0.58 4.65 -14.24
C LYS A 111 0.21 3.81 -15.25
N TRP A 112 1.45 4.21 -15.52
CA TRP A 112 2.33 3.50 -16.45
C TRP A 112 2.71 2.11 -15.94
N HIS A 113 3.15 2.00 -14.68
CA HIS A 113 3.58 0.73 -14.09
C HIS A 113 2.45 -0.29 -14.03
N TYR A 114 1.24 0.14 -13.68
CA TYR A 114 0.06 -0.71 -13.66
C TYR A 114 -0.31 -1.20 -15.08
N ALA A 115 -0.32 -0.31 -16.07
CA ALA A 115 -0.54 -0.68 -17.46
C ALA A 115 0.48 -1.72 -17.95
N LYS A 116 1.77 -1.49 -17.65
CA LYS A 116 2.87 -2.39 -18.00
C LYS A 116 2.74 -3.75 -17.33
N SER A 117 2.33 -3.77 -16.06
CA SER A 117 2.11 -4.99 -15.29
C SER A 117 0.96 -5.84 -15.84
N LEU A 118 -0.15 -5.21 -16.27
CA LEU A 118 -1.26 -5.91 -16.94
C LEU A 118 -0.83 -6.49 -18.30
N ALA A 119 -0.08 -5.72 -19.08
CA ALA A 119 0.39 -6.12 -20.40
C ALA A 119 1.42 -7.26 -20.37
N ARG A 120 2.09 -7.49 -19.24
CA ARG A 120 3.11 -8.56 -19.08
C ARG A 120 2.56 -9.95 -19.42
N TRP A 121 1.33 -10.23 -18.98
CA TRP A 121 0.71 -11.54 -19.18
C TRP A 121 -0.41 -11.50 -20.22
N PHE A 122 -1.03 -10.33 -20.43
CA PHE A 122 -2.14 -10.16 -21.35
C PHE A 122 -2.02 -8.85 -22.10
N ASN A 123 -1.40 -8.86 -23.28
CA ASN A 123 -1.23 -7.66 -24.11
C ASN A 123 -2.50 -7.35 -24.94
N GLU A 124 -3.58 -6.99 -24.24
CA GLU A 124 -4.89 -6.68 -24.83
C GLU A 124 -5.32 -5.24 -24.45
N PRO A 125 -4.96 -4.21 -25.24
CA PRO A 125 -5.25 -2.80 -24.90
C PRO A 125 -6.74 -2.54 -24.65
N ALA A 126 -7.60 -3.10 -25.51
CA ALA A 126 -9.06 -2.98 -25.38
C ALA A 126 -9.62 -3.46 -24.03
N ARG A 127 -8.90 -4.37 -23.36
CA ARG A 127 -9.25 -4.89 -22.03
C ARG A 127 -8.50 -4.15 -20.92
N ASN A 128 -7.23 -3.82 -21.13
CA ASN A 128 -6.35 -3.27 -20.11
C ASN A 128 -6.56 -1.77 -19.88
N ASP A 129 -6.77 -0.99 -20.94
CA ASP A 129 -6.87 0.47 -20.84
C ASP A 129 -8.04 0.92 -19.95
N PRO A 130 -9.25 0.31 -20.04
CA PRO A 130 -10.34 0.60 -19.10
C PRO A 130 -9.99 0.27 -17.64
N LEU A 131 -9.20 -0.77 -17.39
CA LEU A 131 -8.77 -1.14 -16.04
C LEU A 131 -7.78 -0.10 -15.50
N VAL A 132 -6.84 0.35 -16.32
CA VAL A 132 -5.89 1.42 -15.98
C VAL A 132 -6.64 2.72 -15.66
N ALA A 133 -7.63 3.10 -16.48
CA ALA A 133 -8.46 4.27 -16.26
C ALA A 133 -9.30 4.16 -14.97
N THR A 134 -9.87 2.98 -14.71
CA THR A 134 -10.63 2.74 -13.47
C THR A 134 -9.73 2.86 -12.24
N MET A 135 -8.54 2.26 -12.30
CA MET A 135 -7.59 2.26 -11.19
C MET A 135 -7.00 3.65 -10.93
N SER A 136 -6.66 4.42 -11.97
CA SER A 136 -6.19 5.80 -11.82
C SER A 136 -7.28 6.72 -11.28
N THR A 137 -8.53 6.56 -11.74
CA THR A 137 -9.69 7.28 -11.21
C THR A 137 -9.91 6.94 -9.74
N ALA A 138 -9.87 5.66 -9.38
CA ALA A 138 -10.00 5.22 -7.99
C ALA A 138 -8.91 5.82 -7.09
N ALA A 139 -7.67 5.85 -7.56
CA ALA A 139 -6.55 6.48 -6.83
C ALA A 139 -6.77 7.99 -6.63
N SER A 140 -7.23 8.71 -7.66
CA SER A 140 -7.55 10.14 -7.55
C SER A 140 -8.74 10.41 -6.63
N VAL A 141 -9.80 9.59 -6.69
CA VAL A 141 -10.95 9.69 -5.78
C VAL A 141 -10.49 9.44 -4.34
N LEU A 142 -9.70 8.40 -4.11
CA LEU A 142 -9.17 8.08 -2.79
C LEU A 142 -8.34 9.24 -2.22
N PHE A 143 -7.51 9.88 -3.03
CA PHE A 143 -6.76 11.07 -2.62
C PHE A 143 -7.69 12.17 -2.09
N TRP A 144 -8.74 12.52 -2.85
CA TRP A 144 -9.70 13.55 -2.43
C TRP A 144 -10.52 13.12 -1.22
N VAL A 145 -10.90 11.85 -1.10
CA VAL A 145 -11.58 11.29 0.07
C VAL A 145 -10.70 11.43 1.32
N VAL A 146 -9.42 11.08 1.23
CA VAL A 146 -8.49 11.24 2.37
C VAL A 146 -8.36 12.71 2.76
N LEU A 147 -8.23 13.64 1.81
CA LEU A 147 -8.19 15.07 2.10
C LEU A 147 -9.49 15.57 2.75
N ALA A 148 -10.64 15.10 2.27
CA ALA A 148 -11.94 15.44 2.85
C ALA A 148 -12.06 14.91 4.29
N LEU A 149 -11.63 13.67 4.55
CA LEU A 149 -11.61 13.09 5.89
C LEU A 149 -10.67 13.88 6.83
N MET A 150 -9.52 14.33 6.35
CA MET A 150 -8.63 15.20 7.12
C MET A 150 -9.32 16.54 7.47
N ALA A 151 -10.02 17.16 6.52
CA ALA A 151 -10.76 18.39 6.76
C ALA A 151 -11.91 18.19 7.77
N VAL A 152 -12.67 17.10 7.63
CA VAL A 152 -13.73 16.72 8.58
C VAL A 152 -13.15 16.46 9.96
N GLY A 153 -12.01 15.76 10.05
CA GLY A 153 -11.31 15.51 11.31
C GLY A 153 -10.86 16.80 12.00
N LEU A 154 -10.32 17.75 11.25
CA LEU A 154 -9.97 19.08 11.76
C LEU A 154 -11.21 19.81 12.28
N PHE A 155 -12.29 19.83 11.48
CA PHE A 155 -13.54 20.47 11.86
C PHE A 155 -14.17 19.85 13.12
N ALA A 156 -14.18 18.52 13.21
CA ALA A 156 -14.70 17.79 14.35
C ALA A 156 -13.87 18.04 15.62
N ALA A 157 -12.55 18.16 15.50
CA ALA A 157 -11.66 18.45 16.62
C ALA A 157 -11.87 19.86 17.21
N LEU A 158 -12.31 20.83 16.39
CA LEU A 158 -12.61 22.18 16.85
C LEU A 158 -13.91 22.29 17.65
N ARG A 159 -14.79 21.27 17.64
CA ARG A 159 -16.10 21.32 18.29
C ARG A 159 -16.32 20.13 19.21
N ALA A 160 -15.76 20.22 20.42
CA ALA A 160 -15.71 19.13 21.40
C ALA A 160 -17.09 18.64 21.90
N THR A 161 -18.16 19.40 21.70
CA THR A 161 -19.54 19.03 22.05
C THR A 161 -20.30 18.39 20.90
N SER A 162 -19.71 18.33 19.71
CA SER A 162 -20.37 17.81 18.51
C SER A 162 -20.40 16.29 18.49
N ILE A 163 -21.43 15.72 17.87
CA ILE A 163 -21.51 14.27 17.57
C ILE A 163 -20.28 13.77 16.80
N PHE A 164 -19.68 14.63 15.97
CA PHE A 164 -18.47 14.30 15.21
C PHE A 164 -17.24 14.07 16.09
N TYR A 165 -17.13 14.73 17.25
CA TYR A 165 -16.05 14.47 18.21
C TYR A 165 -16.17 13.06 18.78
N TRP A 166 -17.38 12.64 19.15
CA TRP A 166 -17.61 11.30 19.68
C TRP A 166 -17.40 10.19 18.65
N LEU A 167 -17.67 10.45 17.36
CA LEU A 167 -17.31 9.51 16.29
C LEU A 167 -15.78 9.30 16.19
N LEU A 168 -14.99 10.37 16.36
CA LEU A 168 -13.52 10.27 16.37
C LEU A 168 -12.96 9.52 17.58
N VAL A 169 -13.71 9.47 18.69
CA VAL A 169 -13.33 8.73 19.89
C VAL A 169 -13.78 7.27 19.81
N ILE A 170 -15.04 7.04 19.47
CA ILE A 170 -15.63 5.70 19.41
C ILE A 170 -15.02 4.86 18.29
N GLY A 171 -14.71 5.48 17.14
CA GLY A 171 -14.11 4.79 15.99
C GLY A 171 -12.86 3.99 16.39
N PRO A 172 -11.78 4.65 16.88
CA PRO A 172 -10.57 3.97 17.33
C PRO A 172 -10.80 2.98 18.48
N ILE A 173 -11.72 3.26 19.41
CA ILE A 173 -12.09 2.31 20.49
C ILE A 173 -12.69 1.03 19.92
N ALA A 174 -13.46 1.13 18.84
CA ALA A 174 -14.10 -0.01 18.19
C ALA A 174 -13.15 -0.82 17.28
N VAL A 175 -11.98 -0.28 16.90
CA VAL A 175 -11.04 -0.94 15.97
C VAL A 175 -10.62 -2.33 16.43
N PRO A 176 -10.24 -2.62 17.69
CA PRO A 176 -9.87 -3.97 18.09
C PRO A 176 -10.98 -5.01 17.89
N VAL A 177 -12.23 -4.61 18.16
CA VAL A 177 -13.39 -5.48 17.97
C VAL A 177 -13.69 -5.65 16.49
N GLY A 178 -13.65 -4.56 15.72
CA GLY A 178 -13.81 -4.57 14.27
C GLY A 178 -12.79 -5.48 13.59
N PHE A 179 -11.53 -5.41 14.03
CA PHE A 179 -10.46 -6.27 13.53
C PHE A 179 -10.76 -7.76 13.72
N ILE A 180 -11.20 -8.17 14.91
CA ILE A 180 -11.58 -9.58 15.15
C ILE A 180 -12.75 -10.00 14.27
N ALA A 181 -13.77 -9.14 14.15
CA ALA A 181 -14.96 -9.43 13.37
C ALA A 181 -14.62 -9.58 11.87
N GLU A 182 -13.85 -8.65 11.32
CA GLU A 182 -13.40 -8.66 9.94
C GLU A 182 -12.49 -9.87 9.68
N TYR A 183 -11.51 -10.12 10.55
CA TYR A 183 -10.64 -11.30 10.46
C TYR A 183 -11.44 -12.60 10.44
N ALA A 184 -12.40 -12.77 11.35
CA ALA A 184 -13.26 -13.95 11.39
C ALA A 184 -14.15 -14.08 10.14
N ALA A 185 -14.68 -12.96 9.64
CA ALA A 185 -15.49 -12.94 8.42
C ALA A 185 -14.67 -13.36 7.19
N TRP A 186 -13.42 -12.90 7.08
CA TRP A 186 -12.51 -13.32 6.01
C TRP A 186 -12.13 -14.79 6.10
N LEU A 187 -11.85 -15.31 7.30
CA LEU A 187 -11.59 -16.73 7.50
C LEU A 187 -12.80 -17.59 7.09
N TRP A 188 -14.00 -17.16 7.48
CA TRP A 188 -15.23 -17.83 7.09
C TRP A 188 -15.40 -17.81 5.57
N TRP A 189 -15.26 -16.64 4.95
CA TRP A 189 -15.38 -16.48 3.49
C TRP A 189 -14.39 -17.38 2.75
N TYR A 190 -13.13 -17.39 3.17
CA TYR A 190 -12.08 -18.25 2.61
C TYR A 190 -12.47 -19.73 2.68
N GLY A 191 -12.95 -20.20 3.83
CA GLY A 191 -13.36 -21.60 4.01
C GLY A 191 -14.61 -22.02 3.22
N HIS A 192 -15.42 -21.06 2.78
CA HIS A 192 -16.67 -21.30 2.04
C HIS A 192 -16.59 -20.94 0.54
N SER A 193 -15.53 -20.24 0.13
CA SER A 193 -15.38 -19.67 -1.22
C SER A 193 -14.09 -20.14 -1.90
N LEU A 194 -13.72 -21.41 -1.69
CA LEU A 194 -12.56 -22.00 -2.38
C LEU A 194 -12.80 -22.06 -3.90
N ASN A 195 -11.76 -21.74 -4.66
CA ASN A 195 -11.82 -21.77 -6.12
C ASN A 195 -12.11 -23.20 -6.63
N ARG A 196 -13.04 -23.33 -7.58
CA ARG A 196 -13.37 -24.61 -8.24
C ARG A 196 -12.20 -25.22 -9.00
N MET A 197 -11.27 -24.39 -9.46
CA MET A 197 -10.03 -24.80 -10.13
C MET A 197 -8.88 -25.03 -9.14
N GLY A 198 -9.14 -25.02 -7.82
CA GLY A 198 -8.14 -25.32 -6.80
C GLY A 198 -7.66 -26.77 -6.86
N ALA A 199 -6.42 -27.03 -6.45
CA ALA A 199 -5.82 -28.37 -6.46
C ALA A 199 -6.53 -29.38 -5.53
N PHE A 200 -7.26 -28.88 -4.53
CA PHE A 200 -8.00 -29.70 -3.57
C PHE A 200 -9.43 -29.18 -3.43
N THR A 201 -10.38 -30.11 -3.30
CA THR A 201 -11.76 -29.80 -2.92
C THR A 201 -11.96 -30.22 -1.47
N LEU A 202 -12.34 -29.27 -0.62
CA LEU A 202 -12.63 -29.49 0.79
C LEU A 202 -14.09 -29.17 1.05
N LYS A 203 -14.71 -29.91 1.98
CA LYS A 203 -16.02 -29.52 2.52
C LYS A 203 -15.87 -28.14 3.18
N PRO A 204 -16.88 -27.25 3.09
CA PRO A 204 -16.82 -25.96 3.78
C PRO A 204 -16.44 -26.13 5.25
N PHE A 205 -15.47 -25.33 5.69
CA PHE A 205 -14.93 -25.34 7.04
C PHE A 205 -14.68 -23.91 7.49
N MET A 206 -14.43 -23.72 8.78
CA MET A 206 -14.05 -22.43 9.35
C MET A 206 -12.66 -22.58 9.97
N PRO A 207 -11.65 -21.86 9.45
CA PRO A 207 -10.36 -21.78 10.13
C PRO A 207 -10.52 -21.26 11.57
N THR A 208 -9.69 -21.78 12.48
CA THR A 208 -9.71 -21.35 13.89
C THR A 208 -9.32 -19.88 14.00
N VAL A 209 -10.19 -19.07 14.60
CA VAL A 209 -9.95 -17.63 14.81
C VAL A 209 -8.84 -17.41 15.84
N PHE A 210 -8.91 -18.10 16.98
CA PHE A 210 -7.87 -18.04 18.02
C PHE A 210 -7.51 -19.44 18.51
N GLY A 211 -6.22 -19.68 18.68
CA GLY A 211 -5.68 -20.95 19.14
C GLY A 211 -5.12 -21.81 18.02
N ASP A 212 -4.93 -23.09 18.33
CA ASP A 212 -4.46 -24.09 17.38
C ASP A 212 -5.64 -24.74 16.66
N GLY A 213 -5.60 -24.73 15.34
CA GLY A 213 -6.56 -25.36 14.46
C GLY A 213 -5.94 -26.48 13.64
N LYS A 214 -6.79 -27.36 13.10
CA LYS A 214 -6.39 -28.34 12.09
C LYS A 214 -7.25 -28.19 10.85
N VAL A 215 -6.60 -27.92 9.73
CA VAL A 215 -7.24 -27.83 8.41
C VAL A 215 -6.60 -28.88 7.51
N ALA A 216 -7.35 -29.94 7.22
CA ALA A 216 -6.85 -31.14 6.54
C ALA A 216 -5.61 -31.72 7.26
N GLN A 217 -4.45 -31.75 6.59
CA GLN A 217 -3.19 -32.26 7.15
C GLN A 217 -2.32 -31.16 7.78
N PHE A 218 -2.77 -29.90 7.77
CA PHE A 218 -2.01 -28.77 8.29
C PHE A 218 -2.54 -28.34 9.65
N THR A 219 -1.60 -28.05 10.56
CA THR A 219 -1.89 -27.36 11.82
C THR A 219 -1.78 -25.86 11.58
N THR A 220 -2.74 -25.10 12.09
CA THR A 220 -2.77 -23.64 12.01
C THR A 220 -2.58 -23.07 13.41
N HIS A 221 -1.66 -22.14 13.58
CA HIS A 221 -1.47 -21.42 14.84
C HIS A 221 -1.97 -19.99 14.65
N SER A 222 -3.05 -19.62 15.35
CA SER A 222 -3.65 -18.30 15.25
C SER A 222 -3.67 -17.61 16.60
N TYR A 223 -2.69 -16.74 16.84
CA TYR A 223 -2.61 -15.95 18.07
C TYR A 223 -2.39 -14.47 17.73
N PRO A 224 -2.99 -13.55 18.50
CA PRO A 224 -2.74 -12.13 18.34
C PRO A 224 -1.28 -11.81 18.68
N ASP A 225 -0.61 -11.11 17.77
CA ASP A 225 0.74 -10.60 17.99
C ASP A 225 0.69 -9.27 18.78
N ILE A 226 1.87 -8.74 19.11
CA ILE A 226 2.11 -7.48 19.83
C ILE A 226 1.29 -6.33 19.25
N GLY A 227 1.15 -6.26 17.91
CA GLY A 227 0.36 -5.22 17.26
C GLY A 227 -1.11 -5.18 17.72
N PHE A 228 -1.73 -6.34 17.90
CA PHE A 228 -3.09 -6.44 18.43
C PHE A 228 -3.15 -6.03 19.91
N GLY A 229 -2.16 -6.45 20.70
CA GLY A 229 -2.03 -6.04 22.11
C GLY A 229 -1.91 -4.52 22.29
N LEU A 230 -1.06 -3.87 21.48
CA LEU A 230 -0.91 -2.41 21.46
C LEU A 230 -2.21 -1.71 21.05
N MET A 231 -2.93 -2.27 20.07
CA MET A 231 -4.21 -1.75 19.62
C MET A 231 -5.28 -1.79 20.73
N VAL A 232 -5.37 -2.92 21.45
CA VAL A 232 -6.27 -3.04 22.62
C VAL A 232 -5.87 -2.07 23.72
N GLY A 233 -4.57 -1.97 24.04
CA GLY A 233 -4.06 -1.04 25.05
C GLY A 233 -4.41 0.42 24.73
N ALA A 234 -4.23 0.83 23.48
CA ALA A 234 -4.60 2.17 23.01
C ALA A 234 -6.11 2.42 23.12
N ALA A 235 -6.94 1.45 22.75
CA ALA A 235 -8.39 1.55 22.87
C ALA A 235 -8.85 1.70 24.34
N LEU A 236 -8.23 0.96 25.27
CA LEU A 236 -8.53 1.08 26.71
C LEU A 236 -8.14 2.44 27.26
N LEU A 237 -6.93 2.93 26.95
CA LEU A 237 -6.48 4.25 27.38
C LEU A 237 -7.37 5.36 26.82
N LEU A 238 -7.77 5.25 25.55
CA LEU A 238 -8.68 6.21 24.92
C LEU A 238 -10.08 6.15 25.55
N ALA A 239 -10.59 4.97 25.87
CA ALA A 239 -11.87 4.81 26.56
C ALA A 239 -11.84 5.48 27.95
N LEU A 240 -10.76 5.31 28.71
CA LEU A 240 -10.57 6.00 30.00
C LEU A 240 -10.53 7.52 29.83
N ALA A 241 -9.75 8.02 28.87
CA ALA A 241 -9.69 9.45 28.55
C ALA A 241 -11.06 10.01 28.15
N ALA A 242 -11.84 9.25 27.38
CA ALA A 242 -13.19 9.60 26.97
C ALA A 242 -14.17 9.70 28.15
N LEU A 243 -14.09 8.76 29.11
CA LEU A 243 -14.91 8.80 30.33
C LEU A 243 -14.56 10.01 31.20
N ILE A 244 -13.27 10.33 31.36
CA ILE A 244 -12.81 11.53 32.07
C ILE A 244 -13.34 12.79 31.38
N ARG A 245 -13.22 12.87 30.06
CA ARG A 245 -13.72 14.01 29.27
C ARG A 245 -15.24 14.16 29.39
N ARG A 246 -15.98 13.05 29.36
CA ARG A 246 -17.44 13.05 29.54
C ARG A 246 -17.82 13.61 30.91
N LYS A 247 -17.11 13.20 31.97
CA LYS A 247 -17.32 13.72 33.32
C LYS A 247 -17.04 15.22 33.39
N GLN A 248 -15.92 15.69 32.83
CA GLN A 248 -15.58 17.12 32.77
C GLN A 248 -16.64 17.95 32.05
N LEU A 249 -17.15 17.47 30.90
CA LEU A 249 -18.20 18.17 30.15
C LEU A 249 -19.52 18.23 30.93
N HIS A 250 -19.84 17.18 31.70
CA HIS A 250 -21.03 17.15 32.55
C HIS A 250 -20.90 18.12 33.75
N GLU A 251 -19.73 18.20 34.37
CA GLU A 251 -19.45 19.07 35.51
C GLU A 251 -19.34 20.56 35.12
N ALA A 252 -18.84 20.86 33.92
CA ALA A 252 -18.66 22.23 33.45
C ALA A 252 -19.96 22.97 33.08
N GLY A 253 -21.10 22.26 32.98
CA GLY A 253 -22.40 22.85 32.66
C GLY A 253 -22.44 23.64 31.33
N ALA A 254 -23.46 24.48 31.15
CA ALA A 254 -23.67 25.27 29.91
C ALA A 254 -22.53 26.24 29.54
N ALA A 255 -21.59 26.51 30.46
CA ALA A 255 -20.44 27.38 30.23
C ALA A 255 -19.38 26.78 29.27
N ALA A 256 -19.32 25.45 29.13
CA ALA A 256 -18.41 24.76 28.22
C ALA A 256 -18.97 24.54 26.80
N ALA A 257 -20.27 24.80 26.58
CA ALA A 257 -20.93 24.51 25.30
C ALA A 257 -20.64 25.54 24.19
N GLY A 258 -20.00 26.67 24.54
CA GLY A 258 -19.72 27.79 23.63
C GLY A 258 -18.25 28.07 23.33
N MET A 259 -17.31 27.22 23.78
CA MET A 259 -15.89 27.30 23.40
C MET A 259 -15.53 26.26 22.35
#